data_AF-A0A8T5LL39-F1
#
_entry.id   AF-A0A8T5LL39-F1
#
_cell.length_a   1.000
_cell.length_b   1.000
_cell.length_c   1.000
_cell.angle_alpha   90.00
_cell.angle_beta   90.00
_cell.angle_gamma   90.00
#
_symmetry.space_group_name_H-M   'P 1'
#
loop_
_entity.id
_entity.type
_entity.pdbx_description
1 polymer ?
#
loop_
_entity_poly.entity_id
_entity_poly.type
_entity_poly.pdbx_seq_one_letter_code
_entity_poly.pdbx_strand_id
1 'polypeptide(L)'
;MKKPDWKLWLRDENECKFWLDNYVKKNILKKSSDDSKLHLKRTDHNLIFANWIIEKHKDEIPEVFGKDTFYDWVISVYYYAVYHAALALMSKERFTSKNHSATLSFLIYYHYHSQKALDKGDVELIANSLNREDIETLGFSKELREKACYNIHELFEKKLAEDIREQVVNFANKIKMLLK
;
A
#
# COMPACT_ATOMS: atom_id res chain seq x y z
N MET A 1 4.10 -16.10 -22.18
CA MET A 1 4.90 -14.96 -21.66
C MET A 1 5.21 -15.20 -20.19
N LYS A 2 6.42 -14.88 -19.73
CA LYS A 2 6.81 -14.92 -18.30
C LYS A 2 5.88 -13.98 -17.51
N LYS A 3 5.43 -14.41 -16.32
CA LYS A 3 4.60 -13.56 -15.44
C LYS A 3 5.51 -12.63 -14.61
N PRO A 4 5.07 -11.39 -14.30
CA PRO A 4 5.78 -10.52 -13.37
C PRO A 4 5.96 -11.19 -12.00
N ASP A 5 7.17 -11.09 -11.42
CA ASP A 5 7.48 -11.60 -10.08
C ASP A 5 8.41 -10.61 -9.36
N TRP A 6 7.84 -9.83 -8.45
CA TRP A 6 8.58 -8.81 -7.72
C TRP A 6 9.58 -9.39 -6.71
N LYS A 7 9.39 -10.63 -6.24
CA LYS A 7 10.33 -11.28 -5.34
C LYS A 7 11.63 -11.59 -6.07
N LEU A 8 11.54 -11.95 -7.35
CA LEU A 8 12.69 -12.10 -8.22
C LEU A 8 13.36 -10.74 -8.48
N TRP A 9 12.58 -9.69 -8.73
CA TRP A 9 13.11 -8.34 -8.95
C TRP A 9 13.92 -7.80 -7.78
N LEU A 10 13.59 -8.14 -6.53
CA LEU A 10 14.39 -7.79 -5.36
C LEU A 10 15.79 -8.44 -5.34
N ARG A 11 15.95 -9.59 -6.01
CA ARG A 11 17.20 -10.38 -6.01
C ARG A 11 18.01 -10.16 -7.28
N ASP A 12 17.36 -9.78 -8.37
CA ASP A 12 17.94 -9.61 -9.69
C ASP A 12 17.55 -8.24 -10.26
N GLU A 13 18.49 -7.29 -10.14
CA GLU A 13 18.35 -5.93 -10.66
C GLU A 13 18.18 -5.92 -12.18
N ASN A 14 18.84 -6.81 -12.91
CA ASN A 14 18.76 -6.88 -14.37
C ASN A 14 17.38 -7.35 -14.82
N GLU A 15 16.81 -8.36 -14.15
CA GLU A 15 15.43 -8.77 -14.38
C GLU A 15 14.46 -7.62 -14.05
N CYS A 16 14.65 -6.92 -12.93
CA CYS A 16 13.83 -5.76 -12.58
C CYS A 16 13.88 -4.68 -13.67
N LYS A 17 15.09 -4.37 -14.16
CA LYS A 17 15.31 -3.40 -15.23
C LYS A 17 14.66 -3.82 -16.54
N PHE A 18 14.76 -5.10 -16.90
CA PHE A 18 14.10 -5.64 -18.09
C PHE A 18 12.59 -5.39 -18.06
N TRP A 19 11.94 -5.63 -16.92
CA TRP A 19 10.50 -5.35 -16.77
C TRP A 19 10.20 -3.86 -16.82
N LEU A 20 11.00 -3.04 -16.13
CA LEU A 20 10.88 -1.59 -16.14
C LEU A 20 10.93 -1.03 -17.58
N ASP A 21 11.96 -1.40 -18.35
CA ASP A 21 12.15 -0.97 -19.74
C ASP A 21 10.98 -1.42 -20.62
N ASN A 22 10.46 -2.63 -20.40
CA ASN A 22 9.26 -3.12 -21.09
C ASN A 22 8.00 -2.30 -20.75
N TYR A 23 7.82 -1.90 -19.49
CA TYR A 23 6.70 -1.05 -19.08
C TYR A 23 6.80 0.35 -19.69
N VAL A 24 8.02 0.91 -19.79
CA VAL A 24 8.26 2.18 -20.50
C VAL A 24 7.94 2.04 -21.98
N LYS A 25 8.47 1.01 -22.65
CA LYS A 25 8.23 0.75 -24.08
C LYS A 25 6.74 0.59 -24.42
N LYS A 26 5.97 -0.02 -23.51
CA LYS A 26 4.52 -0.22 -23.67
C LYS A 26 3.68 0.98 -23.19
N ASN A 27 4.31 2.07 -22.75
CA ASN A 27 3.64 3.24 -22.21
C ASN A 27 2.71 2.90 -21.01
N ILE A 28 3.10 1.88 -20.24
CA ILE A 28 2.48 1.48 -18.96
C ILE A 28 3.09 2.31 -17.83
N LEU A 29 4.41 2.55 -17.90
CA LEU A 29 5.14 3.49 -17.08
C LEU A 29 5.56 4.67 -17.97
N LYS A 30 5.25 5.91 -17.57
CA LYS A 30 5.52 7.09 -18.39
C LYS A 30 5.82 8.32 -17.54
N LYS A 31 6.41 9.34 -18.17
CA LYS A 31 6.65 10.64 -17.53
C LYS A 31 5.33 11.35 -17.21
N SER A 32 5.31 12.07 -16.09
CA SER A 32 4.17 12.85 -15.60
C SER A 32 4.62 14.09 -14.81
N SER A 33 3.66 14.89 -14.35
CA SER A 33 3.87 15.93 -13.34
C SER A 33 4.37 15.34 -12.01
N ASP A 34 4.98 16.22 -11.20
CA ASP A 34 5.24 15.95 -9.79
C ASP A 34 3.98 16.32 -8.98
N ASP A 35 3.22 15.30 -8.64
CA ASP A 35 2.04 15.32 -7.80
C ASP A 35 2.33 14.69 -6.41
N SER A 36 3.60 14.58 -6.03
CA SER A 36 4.04 13.94 -4.78
C SER A 36 3.35 14.53 -3.55
N LYS A 37 3.16 15.86 -3.50
CA LYS A 37 2.44 16.55 -2.42
C LYS A 37 0.97 16.15 -2.34
N LEU A 38 0.30 15.93 -3.48
CA LEU A 38 -1.10 15.49 -3.50
C LEU A 38 -1.24 14.07 -2.98
N HIS A 39 -0.30 13.19 -3.35
CA HIS A 39 -0.25 11.83 -2.84
C HIS A 39 0.03 11.78 -1.33
N LEU A 40 0.99 12.55 -0.83
CA LEU A 40 1.23 12.66 0.62
C LEU A 40 0.00 13.17 1.38
N LYS A 41 -0.72 14.14 0.84
CA LYS A 41 -1.99 14.60 1.44
C LYS A 41 -3.02 13.48 1.53
N ARG A 42 -3.13 12.62 0.50
CA ARG A 42 -4.02 11.44 0.54
C ARG A 42 -3.55 10.40 1.56
N THR A 43 -2.25 10.14 1.65
CA THR A 43 -1.68 9.29 2.72
C THR A 43 -2.08 9.82 4.09
N ASP A 44 -1.96 11.11 4.33
CA ASP A 44 -2.33 11.74 5.61
C ASP A 44 -3.82 11.63 5.90
N HIS A 45 -4.68 11.89 4.91
CA HIS A 45 -6.13 11.74 5.08
C HIS A 45 -6.52 10.30 5.45
N ASN A 46 -5.95 9.31 4.77
CA ASN A 46 -6.20 7.89 5.05
C ASN A 46 -5.71 7.52 6.46
N LEU A 47 -4.50 7.94 6.85
CA LEU A 47 -3.97 7.71 8.19
C LEU A 47 -4.84 8.35 9.28
N ILE A 48 -5.26 9.60 9.10
CA ILE A 48 -6.14 10.30 10.03
C ILE A 48 -7.44 9.55 10.20
N PHE A 49 -8.07 9.12 9.09
CA PHE A 49 -9.35 8.43 9.13
C PHE A 49 -9.23 7.05 9.80
N ALA A 50 -8.26 6.22 9.39
CA ALA A 50 -8.06 4.89 9.97
C ALA A 50 -7.73 4.96 11.47
N ASN A 51 -6.85 5.89 11.87
CA ASN A 51 -6.52 6.10 13.27
C ASN A 51 -7.73 6.59 14.06
N TRP A 52 -8.54 7.48 13.49
CA TRP A 52 -9.77 7.95 14.14
C TRP A 52 -10.72 6.79 14.42
N ILE A 53 -10.93 5.87 13.47
CA ILE A 53 -11.78 4.68 13.71
C ILE A 53 -11.21 3.85 14.87
N ILE A 54 -9.91 3.54 14.88
CA ILE A 54 -9.28 2.79 15.98
C ILE A 54 -9.49 3.47 17.34
N GLU A 55 -9.31 4.80 17.41
CA GLU A 55 -9.52 5.52 18.67
C GLU A 55 -10.98 5.46 19.12
N LYS A 56 -11.94 5.60 18.19
CA LYS A 56 -13.38 5.52 18.48
C LYS A 56 -13.87 4.12 18.83
N HIS A 57 -13.11 3.08 18.54
CA HIS A 57 -13.42 1.71 19.01
C HIS A 57 -13.33 1.54 20.53
N LYS A 58 -12.73 2.49 21.24
CA LYS A 58 -12.61 2.43 22.70
C LYS A 58 -13.94 2.72 23.41
N ASP A 59 -14.84 3.44 22.77
CA ASP A 59 -16.07 3.96 23.37
C ASP A 59 -17.23 4.07 22.36
N GLU A 60 -17.08 4.91 21.33
CA GLU A 60 -18.20 5.36 20.48
C GLU A 60 -18.67 4.33 19.46
N ILE A 61 -17.77 3.57 18.84
CA ILE A 61 -18.18 2.60 17.80
C ILE A 61 -19.03 1.47 18.39
N PRO A 62 -18.67 0.83 19.52
CA PRO A 62 -19.54 -0.15 20.15
C PRO A 62 -20.90 0.42 20.61
N GLU A 63 -20.93 1.70 21.03
CA GLU A 63 -22.18 2.36 21.43
C GLU A 63 -23.13 2.56 20.25
N VAL A 64 -22.62 3.01 19.11
CA VAL A 64 -23.43 3.33 17.93
C VAL A 64 -23.72 2.12 17.04
N PHE A 65 -22.77 1.20 16.91
CA PHE A 65 -22.80 0.09 15.95
C PHE A 65 -22.81 -1.30 16.60
N GLY A 66 -22.85 -1.38 17.93
CA GLY A 66 -22.98 -2.65 18.66
C GLY A 66 -21.77 -3.56 18.48
N LYS A 67 -21.94 -4.66 17.73
CA LYS A 67 -20.89 -5.68 17.52
C LYS A 67 -20.04 -5.43 16.26
N ASP A 68 -20.39 -4.45 15.44
CA ASP A 68 -19.62 -4.17 14.23
C ASP A 68 -18.30 -3.48 14.57
N THR A 69 -17.20 -4.03 14.05
CA THR A 69 -15.85 -3.64 14.47
C THR A 69 -15.04 -2.90 13.42
N PHE A 70 -15.45 -2.87 12.16
CA PHE A 70 -14.82 -2.12 11.06
C PHE A 70 -13.28 -2.24 10.92
N TYR A 71 -12.62 -3.18 11.61
CA TYR A 71 -11.18 -3.33 11.57
C TYR A 71 -10.71 -3.74 10.18
N ASP A 72 -11.52 -4.51 9.45
CA ASP A 72 -11.30 -4.83 8.05
C ASP A 72 -11.17 -3.57 7.17
N TRP A 73 -12.06 -2.59 7.36
CA TRP A 73 -12.02 -1.27 6.71
C TRP A 73 -10.81 -0.46 7.12
N VAL A 74 -10.47 -0.45 8.40
CA VAL A 74 -9.26 0.21 8.92
C VAL A 74 -8.01 -0.30 8.21
N ILE A 75 -7.87 -1.63 8.12
CA ILE A 75 -6.74 -2.26 7.42
C ILE A 75 -6.74 -1.82 5.94
N SER A 76 -7.92 -1.73 5.29
CA SER A 76 -8.02 -1.34 3.87
C SER A 76 -7.54 0.09 3.66
N VAL A 77 -8.00 1.01 4.51
CA VAL A 77 -7.58 2.42 4.49
C VAL A 77 -6.07 2.55 4.75
N TYR A 78 -5.49 1.73 5.63
CA TYR A 78 -4.04 1.70 5.83
C TYR A 78 -3.27 1.28 4.57
N TYR A 79 -3.74 0.27 3.83
CA TYR A 79 -3.11 -0.09 2.56
C TYR A 79 -3.24 1.01 1.51
N TYR A 80 -4.37 1.73 1.45
CA TYR A 80 -4.48 2.92 0.60
C TYR A 80 -3.51 4.03 1.02
N ALA A 81 -3.20 4.17 2.31
CA ALA A 81 -2.19 5.10 2.78
C ALA A 81 -0.78 4.71 2.31
N VAL A 82 -0.41 3.43 2.41
CA VAL A 82 0.87 2.88 1.87
C VAL A 82 0.94 3.10 0.37
N TYR A 83 -0.12 2.77 -0.36
CA TYR A 83 -0.17 2.93 -1.81
C TYR A 83 0.08 4.37 -2.22
N HIS A 84 -0.62 5.33 -1.62
CA HIS A 84 -0.39 6.74 -1.93
C HIS A 84 0.99 7.23 -1.50
N ALA A 85 1.57 6.71 -0.42
CA ALA A 85 2.94 7.06 -0.04
C ALA A 85 3.95 6.53 -1.07
N ALA A 86 3.74 5.31 -1.59
CA ALA A 86 4.53 4.74 -2.67
C ALA A 86 4.40 5.54 -3.98
N LEU A 87 3.19 5.98 -4.33
CA LEU A 87 2.97 6.85 -5.49
C LEU A 87 3.63 8.24 -5.31
N ALA A 88 3.73 8.75 -4.09
CA ALA A 88 4.43 10.01 -3.84
C ALA A 88 5.92 9.93 -4.22
N LEU A 89 6.59 8.81 -3.91
CA LEU A 89 7.97 8.55 -4.35
C LEU A 89 8.09 8.53 -5.86
N MET A 90 7.27 7.74 -6.55
CA MET A 90 7.30 7.65 -8.00
C MET A 90 7.01 9.01 -8.66
N SER A 91 6.04 9.75 -8.13
CA SER A 91 5.63 11.03 -8.66
C SER A 91 6.72 12.10 -8.48
N LYS A 92 7.50 12.03 -7.39
CA LYS A 92 8.67 12.90 -7.19
C LYS A 92 9.70 12.74 -8.32
N GLU A 93 9.88 11.51 -8.80
CA GLU A 93 10.73 11.18 -9.95
C GLU A 93 10.07 11.50 -11.32
N ARG A 94 8.89 12.14 -11.29
CA ARG A 94 8.09 12.53 -12.44
C ARG A 94 7.64 11.36 -13.30
N PHE A 95 7.24 10.27 -12.66
CA PHE A 95 6.67 9.10 -13.31
C PHE A 95 5.26 8.78 -12.78
N THR A 96 4.48 8.12 -13.64
CA THR A 96 3.20 7.50 -13.30
C THR A 96 3.10 6.14 -13.98
N SER A 97 2.34 5.22 -13.38
CA SER A 97 2.11 3.88 -13.90
C SER A 97 0.61 3.63 -14.13
N LYS A 98 0.30 2.66 -14.99
CA LYS A 98 -1.08 2.20 -15.25
C LYS A 98 -1.45 0.92 -14.49
N ASN A 99 -0.51 0.28 -13.80
CA ASN A 99 -0.76 -0.94 -13.03
C ASN A 99 0.26 -1.16 -11.92
N HIS A 100 -0.13 -2.00 -10.96
CA HIS A 100 0.66 -2.29 -9.76
C HIS A 100 2.02 -2.91 -10.05
N SER A 101 2.13 -3.81 -11.04
CA SER A 101 3.41 -4.41 -11.38
C SER A 101 4.43 -3.39 -11.89
N ALA A 102 3.98 -2.42 -12.70
CA ALA A 102 4.83 -1.31 -13.14
C ALA A 102 5.18 -0.37 -11.98
N THR A 103 4.25 -0.14 -11.05
CA THR A 103 4.54 0.60 -9.82
C THR A 103 5.65 -0.06 -9.02
N LEU A 104 5.52 -1.36 -8.78
CA LEU A 104 6.44 -2.10 -7.95
C LEU A 104 7.82 -2.25 -8.63
N SER A 105 7.85 -2.52 -9.94
CA SER A 105 9.10 -2.55 -10.72
C SER A 105 9.85 -1.21 -10.68
N PHE A 106 9.12 -0.08 -10.79
CA PHE A 106 9.72 1.25 -10.64
C PHE A 106 10.33 1.45 -9.27
N LEU A 107 9.58 1.20 -8.20
CA LEU A 107 10.02 1.45 -6.83
C LEU A 107 11.19 0.55 -6.44
N ILE A 108 11.18 -0.72 -6.87
CA ILE A 108 12.28 -1.64 -6.63
C ILE A 108 13.54 -1.17 -7.37
N TYR A 109 13.44 -0.83 -8.65
CA TYR A 109 14.63 -0.42 -9.41
C TYR A 109 15.22 0.90 -8.89
N TYR A 110 14.40 1.94 -8.76
CA TYR A 110 14.87 3.27 -8.40
C TYR A 110 15.17 3.40 -6.90
N HIS A 111 14.26 2.97 -6.03
CA HIS A 111 14.40 3.28 -4.60
C HIS A 111 14.98 2.14 -3.76
N TYR A 112 14.85 0.87 -4.17
CA TYR A 112 15.50 -0.25 -3.47
C TYR A 112 16.92 -0.51 -4.00
N HIS A 113 17.09 -0.74 -5.31
CA HIS A 113 18.41 -1.06 -5.90
C HIS A 113 19.30 0.18 -6.05
N SER A 114 18.80 1.22 -6.73
CA SER A 114 19.64 2.36 -7.13
C SER A 114 19.91 3.31 -5.96
N GLN A 115 18.85 3.84 -5.33
CA GLN A 115 18.98 4.84 -4.26
C GLN A 115 19.15 4.23 -2.87
N LYS A 116 18.79 2.95 -2.67
CA LYS A 116 18.78 2.27 -1.37
C LYS A 116 17.98 3.02 -0.29
N ALA A 117 16.96 3.76 -0.73
CA ALA A 117 16.05 4.51 0.12
C ALA A 117 14.95 3.60 0.72
N LEU A 118 14.61 2.51 0.01
CA LEU A 118 13.71 1.47 0.49
C LEU A 118 14.49 0.21 0.84
N ASP A 119 14.03 -0.49 1.88
CA ASP A 119 14.48 -1.82 2.25
C ASP A 119 13.47 -2.90 1.82
N LYS A 120 13.79 -4.15 2.12
CA LYS A 120 12.95 -5.29 1.75
C LYS A 120 11.57 -5.24 2.42
N GLY A 121 11.51 -4.78 3.66
CA GLY A 121 10.27 -4.65 4.43
C GLY A 121 9.35 -3.61 3.84
N ASP A 122 9.90 -2.47 3.39
CA ASP A 122 9.11 -1.46 2.68
C ASP A 122 8.51 -2.02 1.38
N VAL A 123 9.31 -2.74 0.59
CA VAL A 123 8.85 -3.31 -0.68
C VAL A 123 7.77 -4.36 -0.44
N GLU A 124 7.93 -5.19 0.61
CA GLU A 124 6.92 -6.15 1.04
C GLU A 124 5.61 -5.47 1.44
N LEU A 125 5.69 -4.38 2.21
CA LEU A 125 4.53 -3.61 2.63
C LEU A 125 3.78 -3.01 1.42
N ILE A 126 4.51 -2.44 0.45
CA ILE A 126 3.94 -1.90 -0.80
C ILE A 126 3.32 -3.02 -1.65
N ALA A 127 4.00 -4.16 -1.80
CA ALA A 127 3.46 -5.27 -2.57
C ALA A 127 2.15 -5.80 -1.97
N ASN A 128 2.09 -5.91 -0.64
CA ASN A 128 0.89 -6.32 0.08
C ASN A 128 -0.26 -5.31 -0.08
N SER A 129 0.03 -4.01 -0.06
CA SER A 129 -1.00 -2.97 -0.24
C SER A 129 -1.62 -3.01 -1.64
N LEU A 130 -0.79 -3.16 -2.68
CA LEU A 130 -1.22 -3.23 -4.06
C LEU A 130 -2.07 -4.48 -4.35
N ASN A 131 -1.66 -5.64 -3.82
CA ASN A 131 -2.44 -6.88 -3.98
C ASN A 131 -3.82 -6.78 -3.34
N ARG A 132 -3.96 -6.04 -2.22
CA ARG A 132 -5.27 -5.89 -1.57
C ARG A 132 -6.18 -4.92 -2.31
N GLU A 133 -5.64 -3.85 -2.89
CA GLU A 133 -6.39 -2.96 -3.79
C GLU A 133 -6.95 -3.72 -5.00
N ASP A 134 -6.17 -4.65 -5.57
CA ASP A 134 -6.64 -5.53 -6.65
C ASP A 134 -7.82 -6.42 -6.18
N ILE A 135 -7.75 -6.99 -4.97
CA ILE A 135 -8.82 -7.82 -4.39
C ILE A 135 -10.09 -7.00 -4.12
N GLU A 136 -9.95 -5.79 -3.60
CA GLU A 136 -11.08 -4.91 -3.29
C GLU A 136 -11.76 -4.39 -4.57
N THR A 137 -10.97 -4.09 -5.61
CA THR A 137 -11.49 -3.70 -6.93
C THR A 137 -12.27 -4.83 -7.60
N LEU A 138 -11.95 -6.09 -7.31
CA LEU A 138 -12.61 -7.27 -7.88
C LEU A 138 -13.91 -7.66 -7.15
N GLY A 139 -14.33 -6.98 -6.08
CA GLY A 139 -15.63 -7.19 -5.43
C GLY A 139 -15.81 -8.50 -4.64
N PHE A 140 -14.80 -9.37 -4.58
CA PHE A 140 -14.87 -10.72 -3.99
C PHE A 140 -14.83 -10.76 -2.45
N SER A 141 -14.59 -9.63 -1.79
CA SER A 141 -14.21 -9.61 -0.37
C SER A 141 -15.38 -9.75 0.61
N LYS A 142 -16.63 -9.45 0.22
CA LYS A 142 -17.77 -9.47 1.15
C LYS A 142 -18.26 -10.89 1.48
N GLU A 143 -18.33 -11.75 0.48
CA GLU A 143 -18.90 -13.10 0.59
C GLU A 143 -17.94 -14.11 1.28
N LEU A 144 -16.63 -13.88 1.16
CA LEU A 144 -15.59 -14.63 1.88
C LEU A 144 -15.46 -14.17 3.34
N ARG A 145 -15.77 -12.90 3.64
CA ARG A 145 -15.80 -12.35 5.00
C ARG A 145 -16.93 -12.98 5.81
N GLU A 146 -18.15 -13.05 5.27
CA GLU A 146 -19.33 -13.58 5.96
C GLU A 146 -19.24 -15.08 6.35
N LYS A 147 -18.45 -15.88 5.62
CA LYS A 147 -18.34 -17.34 5.85
C LYS A 147 -17.32 -17.74 6.92
N ALA A 148 -16.46 -16.84 7.39
CA ALA A 148 -15.38 -17.12 8.35
C ALA A 148 -15.72 -16.72 9.81
N CYS A 149 -16.91 -16.18 10.04
CA CYS A 149 -17.34 -15.55 11.28
C CYS A 149 -17.86 -16.60 12.30
N TYR A 150 -17.69 -16.51 13.62
CA TYR A 150 -17.64 -15.35 14.50
C TYR A 150 -16.81 -15.69 15.77
N ASN A 151 -16.30 -14.64 16.44
CA ASN A 151 -15.43 -14.58 17.63
C ASN A 151 -13.90 -14.72 17.43
N ILE A 152 -13.39 -15.67 16.64
CA ILE A 152 -11.93 -15.85 16.51
C ILE A 152 -11.30 -14.76 15.60
N HIS A 153 -12.08 -14.24 14.64
CA HIS A 153 -11.60 -13.28 13.63
C HIS A 153 -11.50 -11.83 14.15
N GLU A 154 -12.35 -11.40 15.08
CA GLU A 154 -12.40 -10.01 15.54
C GLU A 154 -11.14 -9.60 16.33
N LEU A 155 -10.72 -10.42 17.29
CA LEU A 155 -9.47 -10.21 18.04
C LEU A 155 -8.25 -10.26 17.11
N PHE A 156 -8.31 -11.11 16.09
CA PHE A 156 -7.27 -11.22 15.08
C PHE A 156 -7.20 -9.96 14.20
N GLU A 157 -8.34 -9.45 13.72
CA GLU A 157 -8.42 -8.24 12.91
C GLU A 157 -8.00 -7.00 13.68
N LYS A 158 -8.41 -6.89 14.95
CA LYS A 158 -7.97 -5.80 15.83
C LYS A 158 -6.45 -5.80 15.96
N LYS A 159 -5.87 -6.95 16.32
CA LYS A 159 -4.41 -7.09 16.44
C LYS A 159 -3.71 -6.79 15.12
N LEU A 160 -4.24 -7.30 14.01
CA LEU A 160 -3.71 -7.03 12.68
C LEU A 160 -3.78 -5.54 12.31
N ALA A 161 -4.87 -4.85 12.64
CA ALA A 161 -5.03 -3.42 12.42
C ALA A 161 -4.02 -2.61 13.25
N GLU A 162 -3.80 -2.98 14.50
CA GLU A 162 -2.79 -2.37 15.38
C GLU A 162 -1.36 -2.61 14.87
N ASP A 163 -1.03 -3.85 14.49
CA ASP A 163 0.29 -4.23 13.95
C ASP A 163 0.57 -3.51 12.61
N ILE A 164 -0.45 -3.35 11.76
CA ILE A 164 -0.33 -2.63 10.47
C ILE A 164 -0.23 -1.13 10.69
N ARG A 165 -0.95 -0.56 11.68
CA ARG A 165 -0.91 0.88 12.00
C ARG A 165 0.53 1.35 12.20
N GLU A 166 1.31 0.65 13.03
CA GLU A 166 2.69 1.02 13.31
C GLU A 166 3.55 1.00 12.03
N GLN A 167 3.45 -0.07 11.24
CA GLN A 167 4.18 -0.20 9.98
C GLN A 167 3.84 0.91 8.99
N VAL A 168 2.56 1.22 8.81
CA VAL A 168 2.10 2.24 7.85
C VAL A 168 2.52 3.64 8.31
N VAL A 169 2.41 3.95 9.61
CA VAL A 169 2.84 5.25 10.15
C VAL A 169 4.34 5.43 9.97
N ASN A 170 5.14 4.40 10.29
CA ASN A 170 6.59 4.43 10.12
C ASN A 170 6.97 4.58 8.64
N PHE A 171 6.34 3.82 7.75
CA PHE A 171 6.55 3.93 6.31
C PHE A 171 6.18 5.32 5.78
N ALA A 172 5.01 5.85 6.12
CA ALA A 172 4.58 7.18 5.69
C ALA A 172 5.53 8.28 6.18
N ASN A 173 6.01 8.19 7.42
CA ASN A 173 7.00 9.13 7.96
C ASN A 173 8.34 9.02 7.23
N LYS A 174 8.81 7.81 6.92
CA LYS A 174 10.00 7.57 6.10
C LYS A 174 9.86 8.23 4.73
N ILE A 175 8.74 8.03 4.03
CA ILE A 175 8.48 8.66 2.73
C ILE A 175 8.49 10.18 2.84
N LYS A 176 7.82 10.76 3.85
CA LYS A 176 7.85 12.21 4.07
C LYS A 176 9.27 12.74 4.27
N MET A 177 10.12 12.00 5.00
CA MET A 177 11.53 12.37 5.18
C MET A 177 12.33 12.34 3.88
N LEU A 178 12.12 11.32 3.04
CA LEU A 178 12.77 11.21 1.74
C LEU A 178 12.36 12.32 0.75
N LEU A 179 11.17 12.89 0.93
CA LEU A 179 10.59 13.88 0.02
C LEU A 179 10.72 15.34 0.50
N LYS A 180 11.37 15.59 1.64
CA LYS A 180 11.72 16.93 2.14
C LYS A 180 12.86 17.53 1.31
#